data_AF-A0A9N9QCJ2-F1
#
_entry.id   AF-A0A9N9QCJ2-F1
#
_cell.length_a   1.000
_cell.length_b   1.000
_cell.length_c   1.000
_cell.angle_alpha   90.00
_cell.angle_beta   90.00
_cell.angle_gamma   90.00
#
_symmetry.space_group_name_H-M   'P 1'
#
loop_
_entity.id
_entity.type
_entity.pdbx_description
1 polymer ?
#
loop_
_entity_poly.entity_id
_entity_poly.type
_entity_poly.pdbx_seq_one_letter_code
_entity_poly.pdbx_strand_id
1 'polypeptide(L)'
;MADGWARATGQPQCVIVHVDVGTQCLGAAMHNANTGRVPVLIFAGLCPYTEEGLEGSRTEYQHWLQDAPDQKAIVAGYYRYTGDFRTGRTVK
;
A
#
# COMPACT_ATOMS: atom_id res chain seq x y z
N MET A 1 -7.28 13.25 3.77
CA MET A 1 -6.44 14.05 4.70
C MET A 1 -5.06 14.33 4.13
N ALA A 2 -4.24 13.30 3.83
CA ALA A 2 -2.86 13.48 3.32
C ALA A 2 -2.76 14.36 2.05
N ASP A 3 -3.64 14.14 1.06
CA ASP A 3 -3.75 14.98 -0.15
C ASP A 3 -3.89 16.47 0.23
N GLY A 4 -4.94 16.82 0.97
CA GLY A 4 -5.20 18.21 1.38
C GLY A 4 -4.06 18.83 2.19
N TRP A 5 -3.43 18.06 3.09
CA TRP A 5 -2.32 18.56 3.89
C TRP A 5 -1.06 18.82 3.06
N ALA A 6 -0.72 17.92 2.13
CA ALA A 6 0.41 18.10 1.22
C ALA A 6 0.23 19.36 0.36
N ARG A 7 -1.00 19.62 -0.11
CA ARG A 7 -1.33 20.83 -0.89
C ARG A 7 -1.26 22.10 -0.07
N ALA A 8 -1.71 22.06 1.20
CA ALA A 8 -1.71 23.22 2.08
C ALA A 8 -0.30 23.61 2.54
N THR A 9 0.57 22.62 2.78
CA THR A 9 1.89 22.83 3.38
C THR A 9 3.06 22.76 2.40
N GLY A 10 2.85 22.20 1.22
CA GLY A 10 3.92 21.85 0.29
C GLY A 10 4.80 20.68 0.74
N GLN A 11 4.48 20.02 1.85
CA GLN A 11 5.26 18.92 2.40
C GLN A 11 4.70 17.56 1.96
N PRO A 12 5.51 16.65 1.40
CA PRO A 12 5.08 15.30 1.07
C PRO A 12 4.48 14.56 2.26
N GLN A 13 3.46 13.74 2.01
CA GLN A 13 2.75 13.00 3.05
C GLN A 13 2.86 11.49 2.86
N CYS A 14 2.77 10.76 3.96
CA CYS A 14 2.77 9.31 4.00
C CYS A 14 1.40 8.80 4.48
N VAL A 15 0.87 7.77 3.83
CA VAL A 15 -0.36 7.08 4.22
C VAL A 15 -0.07 5.60 4.37
N ILE A 16 -0.44 5.03 5.51
CA ILE A 16 -0.34 3.59 5.76
C ILE A 16 -1.76 3.01 5.77
N VAL A 17 -1.99 1.93 5.03
CA VAL A 17 -3.29 1.25 4.98
C VAL A 17 -3.18 -0.24 5.22
N HIS A 18 -4.28 -0.79 5.74
CA HIS A 18 -4.40 -2.20 6.05
C HIS A 18 -4.70 -3.01 4.78
N VAL A 19 -3.68 -3.69 4.26
CA VAL A 19 -3.75 -4.67 3.17
C VAL A 19 -4.63 -4.23 1.98
N ASP A 20 -5.19 -5.19 1.25
CA ASP A 20 -5.98 -5.00 0.05
C ASP A 20 -7.25 -4.19 0.33
N VAL A 21 -7.99 -4.47 1.42
CA VAL A 21 -9.21 -3.74 1.77
C VAL A 21 -8.96 -2.25 2.01
N GLY A 22 -7.87 -1.90 2.69
CA GLY A 22 -7.45 -0.52 2.86
C GLY A 22 -7.05 0.14 1.55
N THR A 23 -6.40 -0.62 0.66
CA THR A 23 -6.05 -0.17 -0.69
C THR A 23 -7.32 0.11 -1.53
N GLN A 24 -8.36 -0.73 -1.43
CA GLN A 24 -9.65 -0.53 -2.09
C GLN A 24 -10.33 0.75 -1.59
N CYS A 25 -10.37 0.95 -0.27
CA CYS A 25 -10.94 2.16 0.35
C CYS A 25 -10.24 3.46 -0.08
N LEU A 26 -8.98 3.39 -0.54
CA LEU A 26 -8.23 4.56 -0.99
C LEU A 26 -8.55 5.01 -2.43
N GLY A 27 -9.30 4.25 -3.23
CA GLY A 27 -9.43 4.50 -4.68
C GLY A 27 -9.77 5.95 -5.05
N ALA A 28 -10.79 6.54 -4.43
CA ALA A 28 -11.18 7.93 -4.69
C ALA A 28 -10.10 8.95 -4.23
N ALA A 29 -9.43 8.68 -3.11
CA ALA A 29 -8.36 9.54 -2.61
C ALA A 29 -7.12 9.49 -3.54
N MET A 30 -6.77 8.31 -4.04
CA MET A 30 -5.66 8.14 -4.99
C MET A 30 -5.95 8.81 -6.34
N HIS A 31 -7.19 8.71 -6.84
CA HIS A 31 -7.61 9.46 -8.02
C HIS A 31 -7.36 10.97 -7.85
N ASN A 32 -7.81 11.54 -6.73
CA ASN A 32 -7.66 12.97 -6.46
C ASN A 32 -6.20 13.39 -6.32
N ALA A 33 -5.40 12.62 -5.57
CA ALA A 33 -3.98 12.88 -5.40
C ALA A 33 -3.22 12.78 -6.75
N ASN A 34 -3.54 11.79 -7.58
CA ASN A 34 -2.93 11.61 -8.90
C ASN A 34 -3.28 12.75 -9.86
N THR A 35 -4.56 13.12 -9.96
CA THR A 35 -5.03 14.22 -10.82
C THR A 35 -4.47 15.56 -10.35
N GLY A 36 -4.40 15.78 -9.04
CA GLY A 36 -3.83 16.97 -8.43
C GLY A 36 -2.29 17.00 -8.40
N ARG A 37 -1.61 15.96 -8.89
CA ARG A 37 -0.14 15.80 -8.87
C ARG A 37 0.46 16.01 -7.47
N VAL A 38 -0.22 15.48 -6.47
CA VAL A 38 0.12 15.70 -5.06
C VAL A 38 1.12 14.65 -4.58
N PRO A 39 2.23 15.06 -3.91
CA PRO A 39 3.25 14.12 -3.47
C PRO A 39 2.79 13.34 -2.23
N VAL A 40 2.22 12.16 -2.45
CA VAL A 40 1.81 11.23 -1.39
C VAL A 40 2.45 9.87 -1.59
N LEU A 41 3.11 9.35 -0.56
CA LEU A 41 3.62 7.98 -0.50
C LEU A 41 2.58 7.10 0.19
N ILE A 42 2.21 5.98 -0.43
CA ILE A 42 1.22 5.06 0.11
C ILE A 42 1.90 3.71 0.39
N PHE A 43 1.81 3.27 1.64
CA PHE A 43 2.26 1.97 2.08
C PHE A 43 1.05 1.13 2.45
N ALA A 44 0.83 0.06 1.72
CA ALA A 44 -0.18 -0.92 2.07
C ALA A 44 0.51 -2.15 2.65
N GLY A 45 -0.05 -2.72 3.72
CA GLY A 45 0.40 -4.01 4.21
C GLY A 45 0.30 -5.08 3.12
N LEU A 46 1.15 -6.09 3.18
CA LEU A 46 0.98 -7.35 2.46
C LEU A 46 0.85 -8.47 3.49
N CYS A 47 0.08 -9.50 3.16
CA CYS A 47 0.11 -10.72 3.96
C CYS A 47 1.53 -11.32 3.91
N PRO A 48 1.94 -12.07 4.96
CA PRO A 48 3.21 -12.78 4.94
C PRO A 48 3.41 -13.57 3.65
N TYR A 49 4.57 -13.38 3.02
CA TYR A 49 4.87 -13.93 1.70
C TYR A 49 5.36 -15.39 1.77
N THR A 50 5.97 -15.79 2.89
CA THR A 50 6.47 -17.14 3.10
C THR A 50 5.51 -17.95 3.95
N GLU A 51 5.35 -19.22 3.59
CA GLU A 51 4.54 -20.18 4.34
C GLU A 51 5.26 -20.63 5.62
N GLU A 52 6.58 -20.86 5.55
CA GLU A 52 7.39 -21.28 6.70
C GLU A 52 8.86 -20.83 6.56
N GLY A 53 9.65 -21.04 7.62
CA GLY A 53 11.12 -20.92 7.58
C GLY A 53 11.71 -19.52 7.79
N LEU A 54 10.89 -18.46 7.73
CA LEU A 54 11.29 -17.10 8.10
C LEU A 54 10.45 -16.58 9.26
N GLU A 55 11.06 -15.74 10.11
CA GLU A 55 10.31 -14.96 11.08
C GLU A 55 9.30 -14.07 10.35
N GLY A 56 8.04 -14.08 10.82
CA GLY A 56 6.94 -13.41 10.15
C GLY A 56 6.34 -14.17 8.97
N SER A 57 6.59 -15.49 8.82
CA SER A 57 5.84 -16.37 7.90
C SER A 57 4.37 -16.51 8.31
N ARG A 58 3.53 -17.05 7.43
CA ARG A 58 2.10 -17.25 7.70
C ARG A 58 1.88 -18.15 8.92
N THR A 59 1.07 -17.66 9.86
CA THR A 59 0.64 -18.44 11.04
C THR A 59 -0.88 -18.57 11.15
N GLU A 60 -1.60 -17.55 10.71
CA GLU A 60 -3.06 -17.45 10.87
C GLU A 60 -3.81 -17.59 9.55
N TYR A 61 -4.96 -18.27 9.58
CA TYR A 61 -5.80 -18.52 8.40
C TYR A 61 -6.19 -17.24 7.63
N GLN A 62 -6.33 -16.12 8.33
CA GLN A 62 -6.64 -14.81 7.72
C GLN A 62 -5.61 -14.37 6.67
N HIS A 63 -4.36 -14.82 6.78
CA HIS A 63 -3.30 -14.45 5.84
C HIS A 63 -3.56 -14.94 4.42
N TRP A 64 -4.28 -16.04 4.23
CA TRP A 64 -4.64 -16.53 2.90
C TRP A 64 -5.91 -15.86 2.36
N LEU A 65 -6.82 -15.47 3.26
CA LEU A 65 -8.06 -14.80 2.88
C LEU A 65 -7.87 -13.35 2.44
N GLN A 66 -6.86 -12.68 3.00
CA GLN A 66 -6.58 -11.26 2.74
C GLN A 66 -5.46 -11.07 1.70
N ASP A 67 -4.92 -12.16 1.15
CA ASP A 67 -3.84 -12.10 0.16
C ASP A 67 -4.40 -11.94 -1.26
N ALA A 68 -4.53 -10.68 -1.69
CA ALA A 68 -4.93 -10.37 -3.05
C ALA A 68 -3.81 -10.77 -4.03
N PRO A 69 -4.11 -11.57 -5.09
CA PRO A 69 -3.08 -12.01 -6.05
C PRO A 69 -2.29 -10.88 -6.70
N ASP A 70 -2.94 -9.73 -6.93
CA ASP A 70 -2.28 -8.51 -7.37
C ASP A 70 -2.88 -7.25 -6.71
N GLN A 71 -2.52 -7.02 -5.45
CA GLN A 71 -3.02 -5.88 -4.66
C GLN A 71 -2.77 -4.51 -5.32
N LYS A 72 -1.63 -4.32 -6.00
CA LYS A 72 -1.32 -3.06 -6.70
C LYS A 72 -2.23 -2.81 -7.91
N ALA A 73 -2.83 -3.84 -8.50
CA ALA A 73 -3.75 -3.68 -9.62
C ALA A 73 -5.02 -2.91 -9.24
N ILE A 74 -5.42 -2.97 -7.96
CA ILE A 74 -6.61 -2.29 -7.40
C ILE A 74 -6.61 -0.79 -7.75
N VAL A 75 -5.43 -0.17 -7.82
CA VAL A 75 -5.25 1.29 -8.02
C VAL A 75 -4.25 1.61 -9.14
N ALA A 76 -4.02 0.69 -10.07
CA ALA A 76 -2.98 0.80 -11.11
C ALA A 76 -3.00 2.09 -11.95
N GLY A 77 -4.18 2.68 -12.16
CA GLY A 77 -4.33 3.93 -12.91
C GLY A 77 -3.91 5.20 -12.17
N TYR A 78 -3.61 5.11 -10.86
CA TYR A 78 -3.48 6.28 -9.98
C TYR A 78 -2.12 6.40 -9.26
N TYR A 79 -1.11 5.64 -9.67
CA TYR A 79 0.26 5.81 -9.17
C TYR A 79 1.27 6.02 -10.30
N ARG A 80 2.48 6.48 -9.93
CA ARG A 80 3.63 6.63 -10.85
C ARG A 80 4.67 5.54 -10.67
N TYR A 81 4.82 5.06 -9.45
CA TYR A 81 5.76 4.01 -9.08
C TYR A 81 5.06 3.03 -8.15
N THR A 82 5.44 1.75 -8.26
CA THR A 82 4.93 0.66 -7.41
C THR A 82 6.06 -0.33 -7.16
N GLY A 83 6.01 -1.01 -6.02
CA GLY A 83 6.97 -2.02 -5.61
C GLY A 83 6.53 -2.67 -4.32
N ASP A 84 6.94 -3.92 -4.13
CA ASP A 84 6.54 -4.75 -2.99
C ASP A 84 7.79 -5.20 -2.22
N PHE A 85 7.72 -5.14 -0.89
CA PHE A 85 8.73 -5.72 -0.01
C PHE A 85 8.25 -7.07 0.50
N ARG A 86 8.73 -8.16 -0.11
CA ARG A 86 8.26 -9.53 0.21
C ARG A 86 8.96 -10.16 1.39
N THR A 87 10.16 -9.69 1.74
CA THR A 87 10.90 -10.18 2.91
C THR A 87 11.59 -9.01 3.60
N GLY A 88 11.70 -9.08 4.93
CA GLY A 88 12.44 -8.09 5.71
C GLY A 88 13.94 -8.05 5.39
N ARG A 89 14.49 -9.11 4.79
CA ARG A 89 15.92 -9.20 4.42
C ARG A 89 16.34 -8.22 3.34
N THR A 90 15.38 -7.76 2.53
CA THR A 90 15.61 -6.89 1.37
C THR A 90 15.13 -5.46 1.57
N VAL A 91 14.64 -5.12 2.76
CA VAL A 91 14.33 -3.73 3.13
C VAL A 91 15.68 -3.05 3.41
N LYS A 92 16.10 -2.15 2.54
CA LYS A 92 17.33 -1.37 2.65
C LYS A 92 17.01 0.10 2.90
#